data_AF-A0A644V7N5-F1
#
_entry.id   AF-A0A644V7N5-F1
#
_cell.length_a   1.000
_cell.length_b   1.000
_cell.length_c   1.000
_cell.angle_alpha   90.00
_cell.angle_beta   90.00
_cell.angle_gamma   90.00
#
_symmetry.space_group_name_H-M   'P 1'
#
loop_
_entity.id
_entity.type
_entity.pdbx_description
1 polymer ?
#
loop_
_entity_poly.entity_id
_entity_poly.type
_entity_poly.pdbx_seq_one_letter_code
_entity_poly.pdbx_strand_id
1 'polypeptide(L)'
;MLRVWDITKEIYDKKLQEYNDKIQLLEIELQEHSRADFDYKTTIGTILSLARRAKSIFENCSEPAKKRMFLSNMLQNPRIIDGKLDFSISSPFDLVLKLSEDPSWLRVWDNVRRAIMEEK
;
A
#
# COMPACT_ATOMS: atom_id res chain seq x y z
N MET A 1 54.43 28.79 -9.04
CA MET A 1 53.87 27.45 -9.27
C MET A 1 52.42 27.48 -8.81
N LEU A 2 51.49 27.83 -9.70
CA LEU A 2 50.06 27.89 -9.39
C LEU A 2 49.43 26.60 -9.89
N ARG A 3 48.97 25.74 -8.97
CA ARG A 3 48.12 24.60 -9.30
C ARG A 3 46.73 25.14 -9.63
N VAL A 4 46.49 25.36 -10.92
CA VAL A 4 45.17 25.67 -11.44
C VAL A 4 44.32 24.42 -11.26
N TRP A 5 43.15 24.60 -10.63
CA TRP A 5 42.12 23.59 -10.42
C TRP A 5 41.42 23.24 -11.73
N ASP A 6 42.17 22.81 -12.73
CA ASP A 6 41.58 22.42 -14.01
C ASP A 6 41.10 20.97 -13.89
N ILE A 7 39.78 20.82 -13.79
CA ILE A 7 39.14 19.52 -13.99
C ILE A 7 39.52 19.09 -15.40
N THR A 8 40.39 18.09 -15.52
CA THR A 8 40.75 17.57 -16.84
C THR A 8 39.50 17.04 -17.53
N LYS A 9 39.44 17.19 -18.86
CA LYS A 9 38.28 16.79 -19.67
C LYS A 9 37.82 15.36 -19.36
N GLU A 10 38.76 14.44 -19.14
CA GLU A 10 38.47 13.06 -18.73
C GLU A 10 37.75 12.94 -17.37
N ILE A 11 38.12 13.75 -16.38
CA ILE A 11 37.44 13.77 -15.07
C ILE A 11 36.02 14.32 -15.23
N TYR A 12 35.85 15.36 -16.06
CA TYR A 12 34.54 15.92 -16.37
C TYR A 12 33.65 14.89 -17.08
N ASP A 13 34.13 14.27 -18.15
CA ASP A 13 33.38 13.30 -18.95
C ASP A 13 33.00 12.07 -18.11
N LYS A 14 33.92 11.58 -17.26
CA LYS A 14 33.64 10.47 -16.33
C LYS A 14 32.56 10.84 -15.31
N LYS A 15 32.64 12.04 -14.73
CA LYS A 15 31.63 12.51 -13.77
C LYS A 15 30.27 12.72 -14.43
N LEU A 16 30.25 13.23 -15.65
CA LEU A 16 29.03 13.39 -16.44
C LEU A 16 28.36 12.04 -16.69
N GLN A 17 29.14 11.02 -17.06
CA GLN A 17 28.64 9.66 -17.22
C GLN A 17 28.10 9.08 -15.90
N GLU A 18 28.86 9.18 -14.81
CA GLU A 18 28.41 8.72 -13.47
C GLU A 18 27.11 9.39 -13.03
N TYR A 19 26.89 10.67 -13.34
CA TYR A 19 25.65 11.36 -12.98
C TYR A 19 24.49 10.98 -13.90
N ASN A 20 24.72 10.81 -15.20
CA ASN A 20 23.68 10.33 -16.12
C ASN A 20 23.19 8.93 -15.73
N ASP A 21 24.11 8.02 -15.39
CA ASP A 21 23.77 6.67 -14.94
C ASP A 21 22.91 6.71 -13.65
N LYS A 22 23.24 7.60 -12.71
CA LYS A 22 22.45 7.80 -11.49
C LYS A 22 21.06 8.38 -11.77
N ILE A 23 20.97 9.34 -12.69
CA ILE A 23 19.69 9.94 -13.08
C ILE A 23 18.78 8.86 -13.67
N GLN A 24 19.31 8.02 -14.56
CA GLN A 24 18.55 6.92 -15.15
C GLN A 24 18.07 5.91 -14.10
N LEU A 25 18.92 5.58 -13.13
CA LEU A 25 18.56 4.65 -12.05
C LEU A 25 17.44 5.24 -11.17
N LEU A 26 17.54 6.53 -10.81
CA LEU A 26 16.51 7.24 -10.06
C LEU A 26 15.19 7.36 -10.84
N GLU A 27 15.24 7.56 -12.17
CA GLU A 27 14.04 7.59 -13.02
C GLU A 27 13.32 6.23 -13.03
N ILE A 28 14.08 5.13 -13.09
CA ILE A 28 13.52 3.77 -13.00
C ILE A 28 12.86 3.56 -11.62
N GLU A 29 13.57 3.87 -10.54
CA GLU A 29 13.02 3.75 -9.18
C GLU A 29 11.75 4.61 -9.01
N LEU A 30 11.76 5.84 -9.51
CA LEU A 30 10.60 6.74 -9.48
C LEU A 30 9.42 6.16 -10.25
N GLN A 31 9.65 5.59 -11.42
CA GLN A 31 8.62 4.97 -12.24
C GLN A 31 8.03 3.72 -11.57
N GLU A 32 8.89 2.87 -10.99
CA GLU A 32 8.46 1.68 -10.24
C GLU A 32 7.63 2.06 -9.01
N HIS A 33 8.09 3.03 -8.22
CA HIS A 33 7.34 3.55 -7.08
C HIS A 33 6.01 4.18 -7.49
N SER A 34 5.97 4.99 -8.54
CA SER A 34 4.74 5.62 -9.05
C SER A 34 3.72 4.58 -9.52
N ARG A 35 4.19 3.52 -10.18
CA ARG A 35 3.35 2.40 -10.62
C ARG A 35 2.82 1.60 -9.44
N ALA A 36 3.69 1.28 -8.48
CA ALA A 36 3.30 0.59 -7.26
C ALA A 36 2.23 1.38 -6.48
N ASP A 37 2.34 2.71 -6.44
CA ASP A 37 1.36 3.59 -5.81
C ASP A 37 -0.03 3.52 -6.48
N PHE A 38 -0.07 3.42 -7.81
CA PHE A 38 -1.32 3.28 -8.57
C PHE A 38 -1.98 1.91 -8.34
N ASP A 39 -1.19 0.84 -8.43
CA ASP A 39 -1.67 -0.53 -8.22
C ASP A 39 -2.14 -0.73 -6.76
N TYR A 40 -1.47 -0.09 -5.80
CA TYR A 40 -1.85 -0.08 -4.39
C TYR A 40 -3.21 0.61 -4.17
N LYS A 41 -3.42 1.81 -4.74
CA LYS A 41 -4.70 2.54 -4.65
C LYS A 41 -5.86 1.72 -5.23
N THR A 42 -5.64 1.08 -6.36
CA THR A 42 -6.66 0.22 -7.02
C THR A 42 -7.00 -1.00 -6.16
N THR A 43 -5.98 -1.64 -5.60
CA THR A 43 -6.13 -2.82 -4.75
C THR A 43 -6.86 -2.47 -3.45
N ILE A 44 -6.52 -1.36 -2.79
CA ILE A 44 -7.24 -0.89 -1.60
C ILE A 44 -8.70 -0.57 -1.93
N GLY A 45 -8.96 0.12 -3.04
CA GLY A 45 -10.34 0.41 -3.46
C GLY A 45 -11.18 -0.87 -3.61
N THR A 46 -10.56 -1.91 -4.15
CA THR A 46 -11.19 -3.23 -4.32
C THR A 46 -11.42 -3.92 -2.97
N ILE A 47 -10.40 -3.96 -2.10
CA ILE A 47 -10.49 -4.55 -0.74
C ILE A 47 -11.55 -3.83 0.08
N LEU A 48 -11.59 -2.49 0.04
CA LEU A 48 -12.56 -1.68 0.78
C LEU A 48 -13.99 -1.89 0.27
N SER A 49 -14.17 -1.96 -1.06
CA SER A 49 -15.46 -2.28 -1.68
C SER A 49 -15.95 -3.67 -1.26
N LEU A 50 -15.04 -4.66 -1.23
CA LEU A 50 -15.33 -6.00 -0.76
C LEU A 50 -15.66 -6.02 0.74
N ALA A 51 -14.89 -5.33 1.58
CA ALA A 51 -15.14 -5.23 3.02
C ALA A 51 -16.53 -4.62 3.31
N ARG A 52 -16.89 -3.54 2.61
CA ARG A 52 -18.22 -2.90 2.72
C ARG A 52 -19.37 -3.84 2.39
N ARG A 53 -19.16 -4.75 1.44
CA ARG A 53 -20.19 -5.69 0.96
C ARG A 53 -20.03 -7.10 1.50
N ALA A 54 -19.02 -7.34 2.34
CA ALA A 54 -18.62 -8.67 2.80
C ALA A 54 -19.78 -9.41 3.47
N LYS A 55 -20.51 -8.73 4.36
CA LYS A 55 -21.70 -9.28 5.02
C LYS A 55 -22.75 -9.72 4.00
N SER A 56 -23.10 -8.85 3.05
CA SER A 56 -24.10 -9.13 2.02
C SER A 56 -23.67 -10.29 1.11
N ILE A 57 -22.40 -10.33 0.71
CA ILE A 57 -21.85 -11.42 -0.11
C ILE A 57 -21.90 -12.74 0.67
N PHE A 58 -21.56 -12.72 1.96
CA PHE A 58 -21.56 -13.91 2.81
C PHE A 58 -22.97 -14.43 3.08
N GLU A 59 -23.95 -13.56 3.32
CA GLU A 59 -25.35 -13.92 3.56
C GLU A 59 -26.00 -14.48 2.29
N ASN A 60 -25.83 -13.78 1.15
CA ASN A 60 -26.43 -14.15 -0.13
C ASN A 60 -25.75 -15.34 -0.83
N CYS A 61 -24.57 -15.77 -0.37
CA CYS A 61 -23.91 -16.93 -0.95
C CYS A 61 -24.67 -18.22 -0.59
N SER A 62 -25.21 -18.91 -1.60
CA SER A 62 -25.92 -20.19 -1.40
C SER A 62 -24.97 -21.36 -1.12
N GLU A 63 -23.68 -21.22 -1.41
CA GLU A 63 -22.73 -22.34 -1.42
C GLU A 63 -21.85 -22.35 -0.16
N PRO A 64 -21.97 -23.37 0.71
CA PRO A 64 -21.21 -23.44 1.97
C PRO A 64 -19.69 -23.49 1.77
N ALA A 65 -19.22 -24.09 0.66
CA ALA A 65 -17.80 -24.19 0.34
C ALA A 65 -17.18 -22.80 0.11
N LYS A 66 -17.88 -21.91 -0.60
CA LYS A 66 -17.45 -20.52 -0.82
C LYS A 66 -17.43 -19.70 0.46
N LYS A 67 -18.40 -19.90 1.36
CA LYS A 67 -18.39 -19.27 2.70
C LYS A 67 -17.18 -19.72 3.51
N ARG A 68 -16.85 -21.02 3.46
CA ARG A 68 -15.66 -21.55 4.14
C ARG A 68 -14.37 -20.99 3.57
N MET A 69 -14.24 -20.95 2.24
CA MET A 69 -13.08 -20.32 1.57
C MET A 69 -12.94 -18.83 1.92
N PHE A 70 -14.05 -18.11 1.97
CA PHE A 70 -14.07 -16.70 2.35
C PHE A 70 -13.55 -16.51 3.78
N LEU A 71 -14.05 -17.31 4.73
CA LEU A 71 -13.59 -17.29 6.11
C LEU A 71 -12.14 -17.73 6.26
N SER A 72 -11.68 -18.75 5.52
CA SER A 72 -10.28 -19.20 5.57
C SER A 72 -9.30 -18.20 4.99
N ASN A 73 -9.76 -17.33 4.08
CA ASN A 73 -8.92 -16.26 3.54
C ASN A 73 -8.77 -15.13 4.58
N MET A 74 -9.84 -14.79 5.30
CA MET A 74 -9.86 -13.65 6.23
C MET A 74 -9.38 -14.00 7.65
N LEU A 75 -9.56 -15.24 8.10
CA LEU A 75 -9.27 -15.68 9.46
C LEU A 75 -8.06 -16.62 9.49
N GLN A 76 -7.14 -16.35 10.40
CA GLN A 76 -6.04 -17.24 10.74
C GLN A 76 -6.37 -18.06 11.99
N ASN A 77 -6.18 -19.38 11.86
CA ASN A 77 -6.33 -20.39 12.92
C ASN A 77 -7.64 -20.28 13.74
N PRO A 78 -8.83 -20.19 13.11
CA PRO A 78 -10.08 -20.13 13.86
C PRO A 78 -10.30 -21.41 14.67
N ARG A 79 -10.44 -21.28 15.99
CA ARG A 79 -10.71 -22.38 16.94
C ARG A 79 -11.90 -22.04 17.82
N ILE A 80 -12.56 -23.07 18.31
CA ILE A 80 -13.60 -22.94 19.34
C ILE A 80 -12.97 -23.38 20.65
N ILE A 81 -12.86 -22.46 21.61
CA ILE A 81 -12.34 -22.70 22.95
C ILE A 81 -13.47 -22.35 23.92
N ASP A 82 -13.94 -23.31 24.72
CA ASP A 82 -15.01 -23.13 25.71
C ASP A 82 -16.28 -22.47 25.15
N GLY A 83 -16.65 -22.83 23.91
CA GLY A 83 -17.82 -22.26 23.22
C GLY A 83 -17.63 -20.84 22.69
N LYS A 84 -16.44 -20.24 22.87
CA LYS A 84 -16.06 -18.96 22.28
C LYS A 84 -15.20 -19.18 21.04
N LEU A 85 -15.42 -18.34 20.02
CA LEU A 85 -14.62 -18.36 18.81
C LEU A 85 -13.35 -17.54 19.05
N ASP A 86 -12.20 -18.21 19.02
CA ASP A 86 -10.87 -17.60 19.07
C ASP A 86 -10.28 -17.58 17.66
N PHE A 87 -9.89 -16.39 17.18
CA PHE A 87 -9.35 -16.22 15.85
C PHE A 87 -8.45 -14.98 15.77
N SER A 88 -7.55 -15.01 14.79
CA SER A 88 -6.79 -13.83 14.37
C SER A 88 -7.21 -13.45 12.95
N ILE A 89 -7.14 -12.16 12.62
CA ILE A 89 -7.42 -11.68 11.26
C ILE A 89 -6.13 -11.80 10.43
N SER A 90 -6.26 -12.30 9.20
CA SER A 90 -5.12 -12.41 8.28
C SER A 90 -4.71 -11.06 7.69
N SER A 91 -3.42 -10.92 7.37
CA SER A 91 -2.94 -9.80 6.55
C SER A 91 -3.45 -9.95 5.10
N PRO A 92 -3.92 -8.88 4.44
CA PRO A 92 -3.83 -7.46 4.82
C PRO A 92 -5.04 -6.91 5.60
N PHE A 93 -6.03 -7.74 5.95
CA PHE A 93 -7.26 -7.27 6.60
C PHE A 93 -7.01 -6.75 8.03
N ASP A 94 -6.03 -7.31 8.73
CA ASP A 94 -5.62 -6.87 10.07
C ASP A 94 -5.09 -5.42 10.07
N LEU A 95 -4.37 -5.02 9.02
CA LEU A 95 -3.86 -3.66 8.84
C LEU A 95 -4.99 -2.64 8.70
N VAL A 96 -6.06 -2.99 7.97
CA VAL A 96 -7.25 -2.15 7.84
C VAL A 96 -7.95 -1.97 9.19
N LEU A 97 -7.97 -3.02 10.02
CA LEU A 97 -8.52 -2.93 11.37
C LEU A 97 -7.66 -2.04 12.27
N LYS A 98 -6.34 -2.23 12.27
CA LYS A 98 -5.38 -1.41 13.03
C LYS A 98 -5.41 0.07 12.62
N LEU A 99 -5.60 0.34 11.32
CA LEU A 99 -5.80 1.71 10.81
C LEU A 99 -7.00 2.41 11.46
N SER A 100 -8.06 1.67 11.79
CA SER A 100 -9.22 2.25 12.49
C SER A 100 -8.95 2.59 13.96
N GLU A 101 -7.92 2.00 14.56
CA GLU A 101 -7.49 2.23 15.94
C GLU A 101 -6.47 3.37 16.05
N ASP A 102 -5.81 3.75 14.94
CA ASP A 102 -4.79 4.80 14.93
C ASP A 102 -5.41 6.21 15.02
N PRO A 103 -5.13 6.99 16.08
CA PRO A 103 -5.65 8.35 16.23
C PRO A 103 -5.22 9.31 15.11
N SER A 104 -4.08 9.02 14.47
CA SER A 104 -3.54 9.84 13.38
C SER A 104 -4.33 9.68 12.08
N TRP A 105 -5.08 8.60 11.92
CA TRP A 105 -5.90 8.35 10.74
C TRP A 105 -6.96 9.43 10.53
N LEU A 106 -7.58 9.92 11.62
CA LEU A 106 -8.52 11.04 11.55
C LEU A 106 -7.88 12.29 10.96
N ARG A 107 -6.62 12.58 11.30
CA ARG A 107 -5.88 13.72 10.76
C ARG A 107 -5.62 13.59 9.27
N VAL A 108 -5.23 12.39 8.83
CA VAL A 108 -5.05 12.09 7.39
C VAL A 108 -6.36 12.26 6.65
N TRP A 109 -7.45 11.72 7.20
CA TRP A 109 -8.77 11.81 6.60
C TRP A 109 -9.31 13.25 6.54
N ASP A 110 -9.07 14.06 7.57
CA ASP A 110 -9.44 15.47 7.57
C ASP A 110 -8.64 16.29 6.56
N ASN A 111 -7.36 15.98 6.35
CA ASN A 111 -6.55 16.60 5.30
C ASN A 111 -7.09 16.23 3.90
N VAL A 112 -7.41 14.96 3.67
CA VAL A 112 -7.99 14.50 2.40
C VAL A 112 -9.34 15.18 2.13
N ARG A 113 -10.21 15.27 3.14
CA ARG A 113 -11.49 15.98 3.02
C ARG A 113 -11.30 17.46 2.68
N ARG A 114 -10.35 18.15 3.32
CA ARG A 114 -10.08 19.57 3.04
C ARG A 114 -9.60 19.77 1.61
N ALA A 115 -8.64 18.95 1.14
CA ALA A 115 -8.13 19.02 -0.22
C ALA A 115 -9.24 18.85 -1.28
N ILE A 116 -10.16 17.90 -1.08
CA ILE A 116 -11.30 17.67 -2.00
C ILE A 116 -12.30 18.86 -2.00
N MET A 117 -12.40 19.57 -0.88
CA MET A 117 -13.31 20.72 -0.75
C MET A 117 -12.69 22.03 -1.23
N GLU A 118 -11.36 22.15 -1.24
CA GLU A 118 -10.61 23.29 -1.79
C GLU A 118 -10.47 23.23 -3.33
N GLU A 119 -10.64 22.05 -3.93
CA GLU A 119 -10.59 21.83 -5.39
C GLU A 119 -11.94 22.07 -6.10
N LYS A 120 -12.97 22.54 -5.37
CA LYS A 120 -14.30 22.91 -5.89
C LYS A 120 -14.54 24.40 -5.87
#